data_AF-A0A6I9XHL2-F1
#
_entry.id   AF-A0A6I9XHL2-F1
#
_cell.length_a   1.000
_cell.length_b   1.000
_cell.length_c   1.000
_cell.angle_alpha   90.00
_cell.angle_beta   90.00
_cell.angle_gamma   90.00
#
_symmetry.space_group_name_H-M   'P 1'
#
loop_
_entity.id
_entity.type
_entity.pdbx_description
1 polymer ?
#
loop_
_entity_poly.entity_id
_entity_poly.type
_entity_poly.pdbx_seq_one_letter_code
_entity_poly.pdbx_strand_id
1 'polypeptide(L)'
;MLADRARKSLLPLKLPEGFQSKVVAPRNAKLVTEEKKDAPLTPSAFLKEISLTTEQRLASTHEVHLPRIIQLLDMNETSHQKFSSVDLDRTLFQPFPSEVVFQNYASCELYEVPLILRNNDKIPRLVKIVCESSPYFRVISPNDVCNKVAPGMPSTFRILFTPEENKDYFHELTCITEREKFIVPIRAIGARGILDFPDQLNFSTSPVKNNTQKTLLVRNIGNREAYYQITTQRPFSVKPSIGTLGVNETTQFTIDFYPEKSGNHCEDLVIHYDTGEDIHVSLYGAATDV
;
A
#
# COMPACT_ATOMS: atom_id res chain seq x y z
N MET A 1 18.47 -38.10 38.93
CA MET A 1 17.09 -37.93 39.44
C MET A 1 16.92 -36.44 39.69
N LEU A 2 16.24 -35.68 38.81
CA LEU A 2 14.79 -35.41 38.87
C LEU A 2 14.39 -34.92 40.28
N ALA A 3 13.84 -33.75 40.55
CA ALA A 3 13.32 -32.65 39.75
C ALA A 3 13.07 -31.49 40.76
N ASP A 4 13.02 -30.22 40.33
CA ASP A 4 11.89 -29.40 40.73
C ASP A 4 11.64 -28.20 39.81
N ARG A 5 10.37 -27.82 39.76
CA ARG A 5 9.68 -27.07 38.72
C ARG A 5 9.88 -25.57 38.82
N ALA A 6 10.38 -24.96 37.74
CA ALA A 6 10.11 -23.57 37.41
C ALA A 6 8.99 -23.51 36.34
N ARG A 7 7.73 -23.60 36.79
CA ARG A 7 6.56 -23.21 35.98
C ARG A 7 6.28 -21.73 36.24
N LYS A 8 6.86 -20.83 35.45
CA LYS A 8 6.36 -19.45 35.34
C LYS A 8 5.15 -19.47 34.41
N SER A 9 3.97 -19.35 35.00
CA SER A 9 2.70 -19.13 34.32
C SER A 9 2.72 -17.79 33.59
N LEU A 10 2.66 -17.83 32.25
CA LEU A 10 2.27 -16.69 31.43
C LEU A 10 0.79 -16.40 31.69
N LEU A 11 0.51 -15.38 32.49
CA LEU A 11 -0.83 -14.80 32.62
C LEU A 11 -1.18 -14.06 31.31
N PRO A 12 -2.41 -14.17 30.80
CA PRO A 12 -2.84 -13.39 29.65
C PRO A 12 -2.95 -11.92 30.06
N LEU A 13 -2.25 -11.04 29.34
CA LEU A 13 -2.41 -9.59 29.42
C LEU A 13 -3.88 -9.26 29.09
N LYS A 14 -4.63 -8.82 30.10
CA LYS A 14 -5.98 -8.26 29.91
C LYS A 14 -5.84 -6.94 29.14
N LEU A 15 -6.50 -6.86 27.99
CA LEU A 15 -6.70 -5.61 27.25
C LEU A 15 -7.51 -4.63 28.12
N PRO A 16 -7.27 -3.31 28.03
CA PRO A 16 -8.15 -2.31 28.61
C PRO A 16 -9.56 -2.44 28.00
N GLU A 17 -10.57 -2.64 28.86
CA GLU A 17 -11.97 -2.55 28.48
C GLU A 17 -12.27 -1.12 28.04
N GLY A 18 -12.51 -0.90 26.75
CA GLY A 18 -12.94 0.41 26.24
C GLY A 18 -12.59 0.76 24.80
N PHE A 19 -11.78 -0.02 24.08
CA PHE A 19 -11.49 0.27 22.67
C PHE A 19 -12.54 -0.36 21.74
N GLN A 20 -13.52 0.44 21.32
CA GLN A 20 -14.41 0.09 20.23
C GLN A 20 -13.68 0.31 18.90
N SER A 21 -13.43 -0.78 18.17
CA SER A 21 -12.89 -0.74 16.81
C SER A 21 -13.85 0.04 15.91
N LYS A 22 -13.43 1.20 15.42
CA LYS A 22 -14.22 2.06 14.51
C LYS A 22 -14.10 1.63 13.04
N VAL A 23 -13.33 0.59 12.76
CA VAL A 23 -12.92 0.22 11.42
C VAL A 23 -13.94 -0.75 10.80
N VAL A 24 -14.74 -0.27 9.86
CA VAL A 24 -15.76 -1.07 9.16
C VAL A 24 -15.33 -1.29 7.71
N ALA A 25 -15.22 -2.56 7.32
CA ALA A 25 -14.95 -2.95 5.94
C ALA A 25 -16.11 -2.57 4.98
N PRO A 26 -15.81 -2.07 3.78
CA PRO A 26 -16.77 -1.88 2.70
C PRO A 26 -17.62 -3.12 2.41
N ARG A 27 -18.94 -2.94 2.25
CA ARG A 27 -19.89 -4.05 2.06
C ARG A 27 -19.87 -4.69 0.67
N ASN A 28 -19.32 -4.03 -0.36
CA ASN A 28 -19.40 -4.45 -1.76
C ASN A 28 -18.07 -4.26 -2.54
N ALA A 29 -17.02 -4.99 -2.17
CA ALA A 29 -15.78 -5.02 -2.97
C ALA A 29 -15.90 -6.00 -4.16
N LYS A 30 -15.43 -5.59 -5.34
CA LYS A 30 -15.43 -6.39 -6.56
C LYS A 30 -14.11 -7.13 -6.68
N LEU A 31 -14.17 -8.44 -6.97
CA LEU A 31 -13.00 -9.24 -7.30
C LEU A 31 -12.50 -8.87 -8.70
N VAL A 32 -11.24 -8.45 -8.80
CA VAL A 32 -10.56 -8.13 -10.05
C VAL A 32 -9.55 -9.23 -10.36
N THR A 33 -9.58 -9.75 -11.58
CA THR A 33 -8.75 -10.87 -12.04
C THR A 33 -7.56 -10.42 -12.88
N GLU A 34 -7.57 -9.19 -13.40
CA GLU A 34 -6.51 -8.63 -14.23
C GLU A 34 -5.72 -7.55 -13.48
N GLU A 35 -4.40 -7.67 -13.48
CA GLU A 35 -3.49 -6.61 -13.04
C GLU A 35 -3.64 -5.43 -14.03
N LYS A 36 -4.30 -4.35 -13.61
CA LYS A 36 -4.25 -3.09 -14.38
C LYS A 36 -2.79 -2.63 -14.37
N LYS A 37 -2.26 -2.35 -15.55
CA LYS A 37 -0.97 -1.68 -15.71
C LYS A 37 -1.06 -0.34 -14.97
N ASP A 38 -0.26 -0.17 -13.92
CA ASP A 38 -0.31 1.03 -13.08
C ASP A 38 -0.15 2.28 -13.95
N ALA A 39 -1.13 3.18 -13.87
CA ALA A 39 -1.04 4.46 -14.55
C ALA A 39 0.09 5.28 -13.91
N PRO A 40 0.80 6.13 -14.69
CA PRO A 40 1.82 7.00 -14.14
C PRO A 40 1.22 7.88 -13.03
N LEU A 41 1.91 7.91 -11.90
CA LEU A 41 1.38 8.48 -10.67
C LEU A 41 1.65 9.98 -10.64
N THR A 42 0.60 10.81 -10.71
CA THR A 42 0.73 12.27 -10.72
C THR A 42 0.94 12.83 -9.31
N PRO A 43 1.51 14.05 -9.15
CA PRO A 43 1.64 14.69 -7.84
C PRO A 43 0.33 14.76 -7.05
N SER A 44 -0.79 15.12 -7.70
CA SER A 44 -2.09 15.19 -7.05
C SER A 44 -2.62 13.81 -6.63
N ALA A 45 -2.39 12.79 -7.45
CA ALA A 45 -2.77 11.40 -7.12
C ALA A 45 -1.95 10.88 -5.94
N PHE A 46 -0.64 11.16 -5.92
CA PHE A 46 0.25 10.81 -4.81
C PHE A 46 -0.19 11.46 -3.51
N LEU A 47 -0.39 12.77 -3.54
CA LEU A 47 -0.83 13.54 -2.37
C LEU A 47 -2.17 13.00 -1.85
N LYS A 48 -3.09 12.66 -2.75
CA LYS A 48 -4.36 12.06 -2.37
C LYS A 48 -4.18 10.69 -1.71
N GLU A 49 -3.33 9.82 -2.25
CA GLU A 49 -3.12 8.49 -1.68
C GLU A 49 -2.48 8.54 -0.29
N ILE A 50 -1.43 9.35 -0.14
CA ILE A 50 -0.65 9.47 1.10
C ILE A 50 -1.41 10.26 2.18
N SER A 51 -2.34 11.15 1.81
CA SER A 51 -3.13 11.92 2.80
C SER A 51 -4.24 11.12 3.49
N LEU A 52 -4.63 9.95 2.95
CA LEU A 52 -5.70 9.15 3.54
C LEU A 52 -5.23 8.52 4.87
N THR A 53 -6.12 8.38 5.85
CA THR A 53 -5.82 7.55 7.03
C THR A 53 -5.91 6.06 6.70
N THR A 54 -5.38 5.21 7.57
CA THR A 54 -5.57 3.75 7.49
C THR A 54 -7.05 3.36 7.33
N GLU A 55 -7.94 3.99 8.09
CA GLU A 55 -9.38 3.73 8.03
C GLU A 55 -10.00 4.19 6.71
N GLN A 56 -9.63 5.39 6.24
CA GLN A 56 -10.14 5.94 4.98
C GLN A 56 -9.67 5.12 3.78
N ARG A 57 -8.41 4.68 3.77
CA ARG A 57 -7.87 3.81 2.71
C ARG A 57 -8.62 2.47 2.66
N LEU A 58 -8.86 1.87 3.82
CA LEU A 58 -9.67 0.65 3.90
C LEU A 58 -11.11 0.89 3.42
N ALA A 59 -11.73 2.00 3.80
CA ALA A 59 -13.09 2.35 3.37
C ALA A 59 -13.20 2.63 1.86
N SER A 60 -12.14 3.15 1.23
CA SER A 60 -12.06 3.34 -0.22
C SER A 60 -11.68 2.07 -0.99
N THR A 61 -11.38 0.97 -0.31
CA THR A 61 -11.00 -0.29 -0.96
C THR A 61 -12.25 -0.95 -1.57
N HIS A 62 -12.45 -0.75 -2.87
CA HIS A 62 -13.57 -1.31 -3.64
C HIS A 62 -13.18 -2.47 -4.54
N GLU A 63 -11.89 -2.70 -4.74
CA GLU A 63 -11.33 -3.77 -5.56
C GLU A 63 -10.53 -4.72 -4.66
N VAL A 64 -10.73 -6.02 -4.85
CA VAL A 64 -9.92 -7.07 -4.22
C VAL A 64 -9.30 -7.93 -5.29
N HIS A 65 -8.07 -8.35 -5.03
CA HIS A 65 -7.29 -9.24 -5.88
C HIS A 65 -7.27 -10.65 -5.30
N LEU A 66 -7.00 -11.62 -6.17
CA LEU A 66 -6.79 -13.00 -5.77
C LEU A 66 -5.48 -13.10 -4.96
N PRO A 67 -5.50 -13.74 -3.78
CA PRO A 67 -4.30 -13.91 -2.99
C PRO A 67 -3.33 -14.89 -3.65
N ARG A 68 -2.03 -14.71 -3.37
CA ARG A 68 -0.98 -15.59 -3.88
C ARG A 68 -0.95 -16.90 -3.11
N ILE A 69 -1.27 -18.01 -3.78
CA ILE A 69 -1.15 -19.36 -3.23
C ILE A 69 0.33 -19.74 -3.19
N ILE A 70 0.82 -20.13 -2.02
CA ILE A 70 2.22 -20.56 -1.82
C ILE A 70 2.38 -22.07 -1.75
N GLN A 71 1.35 -22.79 -1.31
CA GLN A 71 1.40 -24.24 -1.16
C GLN A 71 0.00 -24.83 -1.23
N LEU A 72 -0.17 -25.93 -1.96
CA LEU A 72 -1.37 -26.78 -1.86
C LEU A 72 -1.14 -27.86 -0.79
N LEU A 73 -2.20 -28.15 -0.03
CA LEU A 73 -2.24 -29.12 1.05
C LEU A 73 -3.20 -30.26 0.67
N ASP A 74 -2.92 -31.46 1.17
CA ASP A 74 -3.80 -32.59 0.96
C ASP A 74 -4.99 -32.52 1.91
N MET A 75 -6.16 -32.22 1.36
CA MET A 75 -7.43 -32.17 2.10
C MET A 75 -7.78 -33.51 2.76
N ASN A 76 -7.25 -34.63 2.26
CA ASN A 76 -7.51 -35.95 2.83
C ASN A 76 -6.91 -36.13 4.23
N GLU A 77 -5.87 -35.37 4.57
CA GLU A 77 -5.20 -35.45 5.86
C GLU A 77 -5.95 -34.69 6.96
N THR A 78 -6.58 -33.56 6.60
CA THR A 78 -7.16 -32.62 7.57
C THR A 78 -8.69 -32.58 7.57
N SER A 79 -9.37 -33.17 6.58
CA SER A 79 -10.83 -33.08 6.44
C SER A 79 -11.50 -34.35 5.92
N HIS A 80 -12.65 -34.68 6.49
CA HIS A 80 -13.55 -35.70 5.92
C HIS A 80 -14.29 -35.20 4.67
N GLN A 81 -14.32 -33.89 4.43
CA GLN A 81 -15.01 -33.25 3.30
C GLN A 81 -14.02 -32.97 2.17
N LYS A 82 -13.76 -34.00 1.38
CA LYS A 82 -12.65 -34.08 0.40
C LYS A 82 -12.88 -33.36 -0.92
N PHE A 83 -14.13 -33.00 -1.21
CA PHE A 83 -14.49 -32.34 -2.45
C PHE A 83 -14.79 -30.87 -2.20
N SER A 84 -14.21 -29.99 -3.02
CA SER A 84 -14.56 -28.58 -3.09
C SER A 84 -15.14 -28.30 -4.48
N SER A 85 -16.12 -27.41 -4.56
CA SER A 85 -16.63 -26.92 -5.84
C SER A 85 -15.83 -25.74 -6.41
N VAL A 86 -14.80 -25.30 -5.69
CA VAL A 86 -13.93 -24.19 -6.09
C VAL A 86 -12.76 -24.74 -6.90
N ASP A 87 -12.47 -24.16 -8.06
CA ASP A 87 -11.32 -24.52 -8.87
C ASP A 87 -10.00 -24.39 -8.10
N LEU A 88 -8.97 -25.15 -8.49
CA LEU A 88 -7.65 -25.13 -7.83
C LEU A 88 -6.93 -23.79 -7.99
N ASP A 89 -7.23 -23.05 -9.05
CA ASP A 89 -6.64 -21.74 -9.33
C ASP A 89 -7.26 -20.60 -8.50
N ARG A 90 -8.26 -20.92 -7.67
CA ARG A 90 -8.94 -19.96 -6.78
C ARG A 90 -8.82 -20.43 -5.34
N THR A 91 -8.64 -19.50 -4.41
CA THR A 91 -8.62 -19.84 -2.97
C THR A 91 -10.01 -20.13 -2.41
N LEU A 92 -10.07 -21.04 -1.44
CA LEU A 92 -11.30 -21.36 -0.70
C LEU A 92 -11.81 -20.14 0.08
N PHE A 93 -10.88 -19.28 0.51
CA PHE A 93 -11.18 -18.03 1.21
C PHE A 93 -10.74 -16.83 0.39
N GLN A 94 -11.64 -15.84 0.26
CA GLN A 94 -11.28 -14.53 -0.25
C GLN A 94 -10.94 -13.60 0.92
N PRO A 95 -9.69 -13.09 1.01
CA PRO A 95 -9.34 -12.04 1.95
C PRO A 95 -9.89 -10.68 1.52
N PHE A 96 -10.33 -9.91 2.50
CA PHE A 96 -10.65 -8.49 2.40
C PHE A 96 -10.06 -7.74 3.61
N PRO A 97 -9.19 -6.75 3.41
CA PRO A 97 -8.59 -6.34 2.13
C PRO A 97 -7.61 -7.41 1.60
N SER A 98 -7.22 -7.31 0.32
CA SER A 98 -6.19 -8.21 -0.26
C SER A 98 -4.79 -7.90 0.24
N GLU A 99 -4.56 -6.67 0.67
CA GLU A 99 -3.34 -6.20 1.34
C GLU A 99 -3.76 -5.34 2.53
N VAL A 100 -3.13 -5.57 3.69
CA VAL A 100 -3.37 -4.78 4.89
C VAL A 100 -2.41 -3.60 4.88
N VAL A 101 -2.92 -2.39 4.66
CA VAL A 101 -2.10 -1.18 4.62
C VAL A 101 -2.34 -0.33 5.88
N PHE A 102 -1.28 -0.06 6.63
CA PHE A 102 -1.23 0.95 7.67
C PHE A 102 -0.57 2.21 7.10
N GLN A 103 -1.18 3.37 7.28
CA GLN A 103 -0.60 4.65 6.83
C GLN A 103 -1.06 5.80 7.72
N ASN A 104 -0.28 6.88 7.71
CA ASN A 104 -0.47 8.04 8.59
C ASN A 104 -0.57 7.65 10.07
N TYR A 105 0.32 6.74 10.49
CA TYR A 105 0.46 6.34 11.88
C TYR A 105 1.54 7.18 12.59
N ALA A 106 1.41 7.26 13.91
CA ALA A 106 2.39 7.79 14.82
C ALA A 106 3.14 6.65 15.53
N SER A 107 4.40 6.89 15.87
CA SER A 107 5.22 5.94 16.63
C SER A 107 4.60 5.65 18.00
N CYS A 108 4.77 4.42 18.48
CA CYS A 108 4.33 3.92 19.79
C CYS A 108 2.81 3.93 20.02
N GLU A 109 2.01 4.16 19.00
CA GLU A 109 0.55 4.01 19.06
C GLU A 109 0.11 2.63 18.57
N LEU A 110 -1.03 2.16 19.06
CA LEU A 110 -1.59 0.88 18.66
C LEU A 110 -2.67 1.09 17.61
N TYR A 111 -2.47 0.47 16.44
CA TYR A 111 -3.41 0.48 15.33
C TYR A 111 -4.03 -0.89 15.13
N GLU A 112 -5.30 -0.93 14.73
CA GLU A 112 -6.05 -2.15 14.46
C GLU A 112 -6.67 -2.08 13.07
N VAL A 113 -6.45 -3.12 12.26
CA VAL A 113 -7.13 -3.30 10.97
C VAL A 113 -7.79 -4.68 10.93
N PRO A 114 -9.09 -4.77 10.58
CA PRO A 114 -9.77 -6.04 10.41
C PRO A 114 -9.37 -6.68 9.07
N LEU A 115 -8.94 -7.94 9.13
CA LEU A 115 -8.79 -8.82 7.98
C LEU A 115 -9.96 -9.81 7.96
N ILE A 116 -10.79 -9.74 6.94
CA ILE A 116 -11.99 -10.54 6.77
C ILE A 116 -11.71 -11.65 5.76
N LEU A 117 -11.87 -12.90 6.17
CA LEU A 117 -11.78 -14.06 5.28
C LEU A 117 -13.18 -14.60 5.02
N ARG A 118 -13.64 -14.54 3.76
CA ARG A 118 -14.94 -15.07 3.36
C ARG A 118 -14.80 -16.45 2.73
N ASN A 119 -15.53 -17.43 3.24
CA ASN A 119 -15.56 -18.78 2.67
C ASN A 119 -16.36 -18.78 1.35
N ASN A 120 -15.71 -19.08 0.24
CA ASN A 120 -16.30 -19.19 -1.10
C ASN A 120 -16.77 -20.61 -1.44
N ASP A 121 -16.45 -21.61 -0.61
CA ASP A 121 -16.89 -22.98 -0.82
C ASP A 121 -18.35 -23.18 -0.39
N LYS A 122 -18.98 -24.25 -0.88
CA LYS A 122 -20.34 -24.66 -0.52
C LYS A 122 -20.40 -25.41 0.82
N ILE A 123 -19.25 -25.64 1.45
CA ILE A 123 -19.07 -26.44 2.64
C ILE A 123 -18.35 -25.61 3.72
N PRO A 124 -18.64 -25.80 5.03
CA PRO A 124 -17.88 -25.12 6.06
C PRO A 124 -16.40 -25.53 6.06
N ARG A 125 -15.48 -24.55 6.03
CA ARG A 125 -14.02 -24.77 5.94
C ARG A 125 -13.28 -24.19 7.13
N LEU A 126 -12.20 -24.86 7.53
CA LEU A 126 -11.28 -24.36 8.56
C LEU A 126 -10.35 -23.30 7.96
N VAL A 127 -10.10 -22.23 8.71
CA VAL A 127 -9.06 -21.27 8.38
C VAL A 127 -8.29 -20.84 9.62
N LYS A 128 -6.97 -20.75 9.48
CA LYS A 128 -6.07 -20.26 10.52
C LYS A 128 -5.12 -19.23 9.91
N ILE A 129 -4.92 -18.12 10.61
CA ILE A 129 -3.89 -17.15 10.23
C ILE A 129 -2.67 -17.37 11.11
N VAL A 130 -1.51 -17.45 10.49
CA VAL A 130 -0.21 -17.47 11.15
C VAL A 130 0.53 -16.21 10.73
N CYS A 131 1.00 -15.47 11.72
CA CYS A 131 1.93 -14.36 11.55
C CYS A 131 3.29 -14.82 12.06
N GLU A 132 4.33 -14.60 11.25
CA GLU A 132 5.71 -14.81 11.71
C GLU A 132 6.01 -13.89 12.89
N SER A 133 6.97 -14.30 13.74
CA SER A 133 7.35 -13.56 14.93
C SER A 133 7.83 -12.16 14.55
N SER A 134 7.01 -11.15 14.85
CA SER A 134 7.32 -9.74 14.64
C SER A 134 7.10 -8.97 15.95
N PRO A 135 7.99 -8.02 16.31
CA PRO A 135 7.74 -7.14 17.45
C PRO A 135 6.62 -6.14 17.18
N TYR A 136 6.38 -5.81 15.90
CA TYR A 136 5.46 -4.75 15.46
C TYR A 136 4.05 -5.26 15.17
N PHE A 137 3.93 -6.46 14.59
CA PHE A 137 2.66 -7.00 14.11
C PHE A 137 2.18 -8.16 14.98
N ARG A 138 0.90 -8.14 15.32
CA ARG A 138 0.25 -9.24 16.06
C ARG A 138 -1.11 -9.53 15.46
N VAL A 139 -1.54 -10.78 15.54
CA VAL A 139 -2.85 -11.21 15.03
C VAL A 139 -3.69 -11.73 16.18
N ILE A 140 -4.88 -11.15 16.33
CA ILE A 140 -5.92 -11.65 17.22
C ILE A 140 -6.91 -12.45 16.39
N SER A 141 -7.01 -13.74 16.70
CA SER A 141 -8.02 -14.62 16.10
C SER A 141 -9.38 -14.40 16.76
N PRO A 142 -10.49 -14.60 16.03
CA PRO A 142 -11.82 -14.57 16.63
C PRO A 142 -11.93 -15.63 17.75
N ASN A 143 -12.76 -15.36 18.76
CA ASN A 143 -12.96 -16.25 19.92
C ASN A 143 -13.72 -17.55 19.59
N ASP A 144 -13.96 -17.82 18.30
CA ASP A 144 -14.75 -18.96 17.85
C ASP A 144 -13.97 -20.26 18.05
N VAL A 145 -14.49 -21.10 18.95
CA VAL A 145 -13.88 -22.35 19.44
C VAL A 145 -13.54 -23.36 18.33
N CYS A 146 -14.08 -23.21 17.13
CA CYS A 146 -13.99 -24.19 16.05
C CYS A 146 -13.20 -23.73 14.81
N ASN A 147 -12.86 -22.43 14.66
CA ASN A 147 -12.21 -21.86 13.45
C ASN A 147 -12.84 -22.27 12.09
N LYS A 148 -14.05 -22.84 12.11
CA LYS A 148 -14.74 -23.41 10.97
C LYS A 148 -15.79 -22.41 10.50
N VAL A 149 -15.63 -21.92 9.28
CA VAL A 149 -16.42 -20.83 8.72
C VAL A 149 -17.46 -21.41 7.77
N ALA A 150 -18.73 -21.12 8.03
CA ALA A 150 -19.82 -21.59 7.18
C ALA A 150 -19.75 -21.01 5.75
N PRO A 151 -20.35 -21.68 4.74
CA PRO A 151 -20.40 -21.21 3.37
C PRO A 151 -20.91 -19.78 3.26
N GLY A 152 -20.19 -18.93 2.53
CA GLY A 152 -20.57 -17.53 2.32
C GLY A 152 -20.40 -16.60 3.52
N MET A 153 -20.08 -17.12 4.70
CA MET A 153 -19.88 -16.34 5.93
C MET A 153 -18.46 -15.77 6.02
N PRO A 154 -18.30 -14.55 6.56
CA PRO A 154 -16.99 -13.99 6.88
C PRO A 154 -16.49 -14.44 8.25
N SER A 155 -15.17 -14.53 8.40
CA SER A 155 -14.46 -14.61 9.68
C SER A 155 -13.49 -13.45 9.79
N THR A 156 -13.58 -12.69 10.88
CA THR A 156 -12.82 -11.44 11.06
C THR A 156 -11.67 -11.65 12.03
N PHE A 157 -10.45 -11.47 11.53
CA PHE A 157 -9.21 -11.43 12.30
C PHE A 157 -8.80 -9.98 12.51
N ARG A 158 -8.19 -9.65 13.65
CA ARG A 158 -7.71 -8.29 13.92
C ARG A 158 -6.21 -8.25 13.85
N ILE A 159 -5.68 -7.42 12.96
CA ILE A 159 -4.26 -7.22 12.80
C ILE A 159 -3.90 -5.99 13.61
N LEU A 160 -3.08 -6.19 14.65
CA LEU A 160 -2.54 -5.14 15.49
C LEU A 160 -1.17 -4.73 14.98
N PHE A 161 -0.95 -3.43 14.92
CA PHE A 161 0.33 -2.84 14.56
C PHE A 161 0.75 -1.84 15.64
N THR A 162 1.99 -1.96 16.09
CA THR A 162 2.62 -1.03 17.04
C THR A 162 3.98 -0.63 16.48
N PRO A 163 4.06 0.48 15.71
CA PRO A 163 5.32 0.99 15.18
C PRO A 163 6.24 1.48 16.30
N GLU A 164 7.54 1.22 16.20
CA GLU A 164 8.56 1.89 17.03
C GLU A 164 8.98 3.22 16.40
N GLU A 165 9.05 3.27 15.07
CA GLU A 165 9.54 4.41 14.29
C GLU A 165 8.58 4.69 13.12
N ASN A 166 8.67 5.90 12.56
CA ASN A 166 7.87 6.28 11.40
C ASN A 166 8.62 5.97 10.09
N LYS A 167 8.70 4.68 9.75
CA LYS A 167 9.43 4.14 8.59
C LYS A 167 8.65 3.02 7.93
N ASP A 168 9.01 2.63 6.72
CA ASP A 168 8.27 1.58 6.05
C ASP A 168 8.49 0.21 6.72
N TYR A 169 7.38 -0.49 6.98
CA TYR A 169 7.40 -1.87 7.44
C TYR A 169 6.70 -2.77 6.41
N PHE A 170 7.34 -3.88 6.10
CA PHE A 170 6.79 -4.92 5.25
C PHE A 170 6.71 -6.21 6.05
N HIS A 171 5.56 -6.86 6.02
CA HIS A 171 5.34 -8.15 6.67
C HIS A 171 4.31 -8.97 5.91
N GLU A 172 4.19 -10.25 6.22
CA GLU A 172 3.27 -11.15 5.51
C GLU A 172 2.48 -12.00 6.51
N LEU A 173 1.20 -12.22 6.20
CA LEU A 173 0.33 -13.14 6.91
C LEU A 173 0.15 -14.39 6.08
N THR A 174 0.38 -15.55 6.69
CA THR A 174 0.10 -16.84 6.05
C THR A 174 -1.27 -17.33 6.50
N CYS A 175 -2.22 -17.33 5.57
CA CYS A 175 -3.53 -17.95 5.76
C CYS A 175 -3.44 -19.43 5.38
N ILE A 176 -3.77 -20.31 6.33
CA ILE A 176 -3.74 -21.77 6.19
C ILE A 176 -5.17 -22.28 6.18
N THR A 177 -5.57 -22.90 5.07
CA THR A 177 -6.84 -23.60 4.91
C THR A 177 -6.60 -25.12 4.88
N GLU A 178 -7.65 -25.92 4.75
CA GLU A 178 -7.52 -27.37 4.57
C GLU A 178 -6.89 -27.78 3.21
N ARG A 179 -6.90 -26.87 2.22
CA ARG A 179 -6.48 -27.15 0.84
C ARG A 179 -5.28 -26.34 0.39
N GLU A 180 -5.09 -25.14 0.93
CA GLU A 180 -4.00 -24.29 0.49
C GLU A 180 -3.47 -23.40 1.62
N LYS A 181 -2.25 -22.92 1.40
CA LYS A 181 -1.69 -21.78 2.09
C LYS A 181 -1.57 -20.63 1.11
N PHE A 182 -2.03 -19.45 1.50
CA PHE A 182 -1.89 -18.23 0.71
C PHE A 182 -1.43 -17.07 1.58
N ILE A 183 -0.84 -16.06 0.93
CA ILE A 183 -0.29 -14.88 1.61
C ILE A 183 -1.26 -13.71 1.52
N VAL A 184 -1.39 -12.99 2.62
CA VAL A 184 -1.94 -11.63 2.67
C VAL A 184 -0.80 -10.69 3.12
N PRO A 185 -0.28 -9.81 2.25
CA PRO A 185 0.77 -8.88 2.63
C PRO A 185 0.26 -7.81 3.60
N ILE A 186 1.16 -7.35 4.45
CA ILE A 186 1.01 -6.18 5.32
C ILE A 186 2.05 -5.15 4.90
N ARG A 187 1.60 -3.92 4.64
CA ARG A 187 2.47 -2.76 4.43
C ARG A 187 2.14 -1.70 5.45
N ALA A 188 3.16 -1.13 6.08
CA ALA A 188 3.02 0.10 6.84
C ALA A 188 3.81 1.19 6.11
N ILE A 189 3.11 2.19 5.58
CA ILE A 189 3.67 3.34 4.87
C ILE A 189 4.02 4.40 5.92
N GLY A 190 5.32 4.62 6.12
CA GLY A 190 5.82 5.62 7.04
C GLY A 190 5.76 7.03 6.47
N ALA A 191 6.52 7.93 7.10
CA ALA A 191 6.59 9.32 6.71
C ALA A 191 7.17 9.49 5.29
N ARG A 192 6.59 10.39 4.51
CA ARG A 192 6.93 10.70 3.12
C ARG A 192 7.28 12.17 2.95
N GLY A 193 8.31 12.42 2.14
CA GLY A 193 8.55 13.74 1.58
C GLY A 193 7.64 13.92 0.37
N ILE A 194 6.93 15.06 0.29
CA ILE A 194 6.02 15.33 -0.82
C ILE A 194 6.35 16.71 -1.36
N LEU A 195 6.76 16.78 -2.61
CA LEU A 195 7.07 18.04 -3.28
C LEU A 195 5.81 18.53 -3.98
N ASP A 196 5.39 19.76 -3.68
CA ASP A 196 4.20 20.41 -4.24
C ASP A 196 4.41 20.83 -5.70
N PHE A 197 4.56 19.85 -6.59
CA PHE A 197 4.58 20.04 -8.03
C PHE A 197 3.16 20.02 -8.61
N PRO A 198 2.89 20.79 -9.68
CA PRO A 198 1.65 20.66 -10.42
C PRO A 198 1.65 19.38 -11.27
N ASP A 199 0.47 18.84 -11.60
CA ASP A 199 0.34 17.67 -12.49
C ASP A 199 0.81 17.95 -13.92
N GLN A 200 0.68 19.20 -14.37
CA GLN A 200 1.08 19.63 -15.71
C GLN A 200 1.74 21.00 -15.67
N LEU A 201 2.77 21.17 -16.49
CA LEU A 201 3.48 22.42 -16.69
C LEU A 201 3.51 22.80 -18.17
N ASN A 202 2.76 23.86 -18.49
CA ASN A 202 2.68 24.40 -19.84
C ASN A 202 3.65 25.58 -20.00
N PHE A 203 4.45 25.54 -21.06
CA PHE A 203 5.26 26.64 -21.57
C PHE A 203 4.45 27.46 -22.58
N SER A 204 4.76 28.76 -22.66
CA SER A 204 4.26 29.60 -23.75
C SER A 204 4.86 29.17 -25.08
N THR A 205 4.27 29.62 -26.18
CA THR A 205 4.85 29.43 -27.52
C THR A 205 6.23 30.08 -27.59
N SER A 206 7.22 29.32 -28.03
CA SER A 206 8.62 29.74 -28.08
C SER A 206 9.20 29.61 -29.49
N PRO A 207 10.11 30.49 -29.92
CA PRO A 207 10.81 30.32 -31.18
C PRO A 207 11.71 29.08 -31.17
N VAL A 208 11.84 28.42 -32.33
CA VAL A 208 12.80 27.33 -32.52
C VAL A 208 14.23 27.81 -32.23
N LYS A 209 15.04 26.96 -31.59
CA LYS A 209 16.42 27.23 -31.13
C LYS A 209 16.55 28.36 -30.10
N ASN A 210 15.46 28.79 -29.47
CA ASN A 210 15.49 29.75 -28.37
C ASN A 210 15.15 29.07 -27.04
N ASN A 211 15.88 29.41 -25.97
CA ASN A 211 15.58 28.86 -24.65
C ASN A 211 14.43 29.64 -23.99
N THR A 212 13.43 28.92 -23.49
CA THR A 212 12.38 29.49 -22.63
C THR A 212 12.43 28.84 -21.28
N GLN A 213 12.53 29.65 -20.24
CA GLN A 213 12.70 29.18 -18.88
C GLN A 213 11.45 29.45 -18.06
N LYS A 214 11.08 28.49 -17.21
CA LYS A 214 10.01 28.63 -16.23
C LYS A 214 10.51 28.24 -14.85
N THR A 215 10.37 29.14 -13.89
CA THR A 215 10.75 28.91 -12.50
C THR A 215 9.51 28.58 -11.68
N LEU A 216 9.55 27.46 -10.95
CA LEU A 216 8.55 27.02 -10.00
C LEU A 216 9.09 27.16 -8.58
N LEU A 217 8.31 27.74 -7.68
CA LEU A 217 8.57 27.65 -6.25
C LEU A 217 7.85 26.41 -5.72
N VAL A 218 8.61 25.42 -5.27
CA VAL A 218 8.08 24.14 -4.79
C VAL A 218 8.37 24.02 -3.30
N ARG A 219 7.39 23.50 -2.55
CA ARG A 219 7.48 23.27 -1.11
C ARG A 219 7.45 21.78 -0.80
N ASN A 220 8.21 21.35 0.21
CA ASN A 220 7.95 20.04 0.82
C ASN A 220 6.75 20.14 1.77
N ILE A 221 5.62 19.58 1.34
CA ILE A 221 4.36 19.48 2.11
C ILE A 221 4.21 18.13 2.81
N GLY A 222 5.22 17.26 2.73
CA GLY A 222 5.27 15.98 3.42
C GLY A 222 5.61 16.10 4.91
N ASN A 223 5.70 14.96 5.58
CA ASN A 223 6.03 14.84 7.01
C ASN A 223 7.46 14.31 7.24
N ARG A 224 8.26 14.19 6.18
CA ARG A 224 9.68 13.82 6.20
C ARG A 224 10.48 14.69 5.22
N GLU A 225 11.78 14.83 5.47
CA GLU A 225 12.72 15.39 4.50
C GLU A 225 12.63 14.62 3.18
N ALA A 226 12.49 15.35 2.07
CA ALA A 226 12.34 14.78 0.74
C ALA A 226 13.72 14.69 0.08
N TYR A 227 14.17 13.48 -0.24
CA TYR A 227 15.33 13.24 -1.10
C TYR A 227 14.80 12.98 -2.50
N TYR A 228 15.16 13.85 -3.46
CA TYR A 228 14.60 13.79 -4.80
C TYR A 228 15.69 13.76 -5.86
N GLN A 229 15.41 13.03 -6.94
CA GLN A 229 16.12 13.10 -8.20
C GLN A 229 15.11 13.28 -9.32
N ILE A 230 15.26 14.34 -10.12
CA ILE A 230 14.35 14.67 -11.21
C ILE A 230 15.03 14.36 -12.53
N THR A 231 14.34 13.61 -13.38
CA THR A 231 14.77 13.30 -14.74
C THR A 231 13.74 13.78 -15.75
N THR A 232 14.22 14.18 -16.92
CA THR A 232 13.37 14.56 -18.07
C THR A 232 14.19 14.41 -19.35
N GLN A 233 13.54 14.55 -20.51
CA GLN A 233 14.16 14.40 -21.82
C GLN A 233 14.16 15.71 -22.60
N ARG A 234 15.14 15.85 -23.52
CA ARG A 234 15.15 16.97 -24.47
C ARG A 234 13.84 16.96 -25.27
N PRO A 235 13.19 18.11 -25.49
CA PRO A 235 13.73 19.48 -25.41
C PRO A 235 13.70 20.14 -24.02
N PHE A 236 13.27 19.44 -22.98
CA PHE A 236 13.20 19.97 -21.62
C PHE A 236 14.46 19.64 -20.81
N SER A 237 14.77 20.48 -19.83
CA SER A 237 15.77 20.18 -18.80
C SER A 237 15.41 20.90 -17.50
N VAL A 238 15.87 20.38 -16.36
CA VAL A 238 15.49 20.89 -15.04
C VAL A 238 16.70 21.08 -14.13
N LYS A 239 16.69 22.15 -13.34
CA LYS A 239 17.70 22.45 -12.31
C LYS A 239 17.03 22.99 -11.04
N PRO A 240 17.42 22.55 -9.84
CA PRO A 240 18.29 21.40 -9.57
C PRO A 240 17.62 20.07 -9.97
N SER A 241 18.41 19.13 -10.48
CA SER A 241 17.93 17.78 -10.83
C SER A 241 18.09 16.78 -9.68
N ILE A 242 18.82 17.14 -8.62
CA ILE A 242 18.97 16.30 -7.42
C ILE A 242 19.11 17.22 -6.22
N GLY A 243 18.57 16.82 -5.08
CA GLY A 243 18.71 17.56 -3.85
C GLY A 243 17.91 16.98 -2.70
N THR A 244 17.97 17.68 -1.58
CA THR A 244 17.16 17.41 -0.40
C THR A 244 16.34 18.64 -0.04
N LEU A 245 15.13 18.44 0.48
CA LEU A 245 14.28 19.53 0.93
C LEU A 245 13.66 19.19 2.28
N GLY A 246 13.98 19.97 3.31
CA GLY A 246 13.43 19.80 4.65
C GLY A 246 11.91 20.00 4.68
N VAL A 247 11.26 19.49 5.72
CA VAL A 247 9.81 19.64 5.90
C VAL A 247 9.44 21.12 5.97
N ASN A 248 8.43 21.53 5.20
CA ASN A 248 7.98 22.92 5.05
C ASN A 248 8.97 23.89 4.40
N GLU A 249 10.15 23.45 4.00
CA GLU A 249 11.10 24.25 3.23
C GLU A 249 10.66 24.41 1.78
N THR A 250 11.11 25.49 1.15
CA THR A 250 10.84 25.80 -0.25
C THR A 250 12.13 25.90 -1.03
N THR A 251 12.08 25.48 -2.29
CA THR A 251 13.18 25.66 -3.24
C THR A 251 12.64 26.06 -4.60
N GLN A 252 13.49 26.69 -5.41
CA GLN A 252 13.15 27.08 -6.77
C GLN A 252 13.67 26.03 -7.75
N PHE A 253 12.75 25.52 -8.57
CA PHE A 253 13.08 24.66 -9.71
C PHE A 253 12.95 25.46 -10.99
N THR A 254 13.96 25.34 -11.83
CA THR A 254 14.04 26.02 -13.10
C THR A 254 14.00 24.99 -14.21
N ILE A 255 12.93 25.02 -15.00
CA ILE A 255 12.73 24.14 -16.15
C ILE A 255 13.00 24.96 -17.42
N ASP A 256 13.98 24.52 -18.19
CA ASP A 256 14.37 25.09 -19.48
C ASP A 256 13.73 24.29 -20.61
N PHE A 257 13.17 24.98 -21.60
CA PHE A 257 12.61 24.43 -22.82
C PHE A 257 13.40 24.96 -24.03
N TYR A 258 14.11 24.06 -24.71
CA TYR A 258 14.91 24.36 -25.88
C TYR A 258 14.45 23.53 -27.09
N PRO A 259 13.43 24.00 -27.85
CA PRO A 259 12.92 23.27 -29.00
C PRO A 259 13.84 23.37 -30.21
N GLU A 260 14.33 22.24 -30.71
CA GLU A 260 15.14 22.18 -31.94
C GLU A 260 14.30 22.16 -33.22
N LYS A 261 13.01 21.78 -33.10
CA LYS A 261 12.06 21.65 -34.21
C LYS A 261 10.77 22.39 -33.88
N SER A 262 10.11 22.92 -34.90
CA SER A 262 8.76 23.47 -34.78
C SER A 262 7.75 22.35 -34.49
N GLY A 263 6.68 22.69 -33.79
CA GLY A 263 5.62 21.76 -33.37
C GLY A 263 5.41 21.74 -31.86
N ASN A 264 4.52 20.84 -31.43
CA ASN A 264 4.22 20.61 -30.03
C ASN A 264 5.16 19.54 -29.48
N HIS A 265 5.71 19.80 -28.30
CA HIS A 265 6.60 18.90 -27.57
C HIS A 265 5.92 18.55 -26.25
N CYS A 266 5.71 17.26 -26.01
CA CYS A 266 5.11 16.73 -24.80
C CYS A 266 6.05 15.67 -24.23
N GLU A 267 6.53 15.87 -23.02
CA GLU A 267 7.41 14.93 -22.33
C GLU A 267 7.05 14.89 -20.85
N ASP A 268 7.49 13.83 -20.16
CA ASP A 268 7.30 13.74 -18.72
C ASP A 268 8.55 14.22 -17.96
N LEU A 269 8.31 14.89 -16.85
CA LEU A 269 9.27 15.13 -15.80
C LEU A 269 8.98 14.12 -14.68
N VAL A 270 9.95 13.26 -14.40
CA VAL A 270 9.81 12.20 -13.41
C VAL A 270 10.61 12.56 -12.17
N ILE A 271 9.92 12.59 -11.02
CA ILE A 271 10.51 12.84 -9.70
C ILE A 271 10.66 11.48 -9.02
N HIS A 272 11.90 11.06 -8.82
CA HIS A 272 12.27 9.84 -8.12
C HIS A 272 12.52 10.17 -6.65
N TYR A 273 11.76 9.55 -5.75
CA TYR A 273 11.96 9.65 -4.30
C TYR A 273 12.87 8.54 -3.77
N ASP A 274 13.53 8.78 -2.64
CA ASP A 274 14.32 7.75 -1.93
C ASP A 274 13.47 6.58 -1.42
N THR A 275 12.18 6.81 -1.22
CA THR A 275 11.20 5.81 -0.78
C THR A 275 10.72 4.89 -1.92
N GLY A 276 11.17 5.14 -3.16
CA GLY A 276 10.95 4.28 -4.32
C GLY A 276 9.75 4.65 -5.21
N GLU A 277 9.04 5.73 -4.90
CA GLU A 277 7.96 6.24 -5.73
C GLU A 277 8.47 7.17 -6.84
N ASP A 278 7.91 6.98 -8.04
CA ASP A 278 8.17 7.79 -9.23
C ASP A 278 6.92 8.63 -9.58
N ILE A 279 7.07 9.95 -9.50
CA ILE A 279 5.97 10.89 -9.72
C ILE A 279 6.13 11.59 -11.07
N HIS A 280 5.08 11.55 -11.89
CA HIS A 280 5.09 12.06 -13.25
C HIS A 280 4.38 13.40 -13.36
N VAL A 281 5.10 14.41 -13.88
CA VAL A 281 4.59 15.73 -14.22
C VAL A 281 4.63 15.90 -15.73
N SER A 282 3.49 16.19 -16.35
CA SER A 282 3.43 16.38 -17.80
C SER A 282 3.98 17.76 -18.20
N LEU A 283 4.99 17.79 -19.06
CA LEU A 283 5.54 19.00 -19.64
C LEU A 283 4.99 19.21 -21.05
N TYR A 284 4.55 20.43 -21.35
CA TYR A 284 4.06 20.81 -22.68
C TYR A 284 4.70 22.11 -23.14
N GLY A 285 5.23 22.13 -24.36
CA GLY A 285 5.75 23.34 -25.00
C GLY A 285 5.45 23.36 -26.49
N ALA A 286 5.06 24.53 -27.01
CA ALA A 286 4.82 24.73 -28.44
C ALA A 286 5.96 25.55 -29.03
N ALA A 287 6.49 25.12 -30.17
CA ALA A 287 7.57 25.79 -30.88
C ALA A 287 7.15 26.24 -32.29
N THR A 288 7.43 27.48 -32.63
CA THR A 288 7.12 28.05 -33.96
C THR A 288 8.39 28.52 -34.66
N ASP A 289 8.43 28.33 -35.98
CA ASP A 289 9.47 28.92 -36.83
C ASP A 289 9.07 30.38 -37.08
N VAL A 290 9.90 31.33 -36.63
CA VAL A 290 9.64 32.78 -36.69
C VAL A 290 10.69 33.43 -37.57
#